data_AF-A0A671RER4-F1
#
_entry.id   AF-A0A671RER4-F1
#
_cell.length_a   1.000
_cell.length_b   1.000
_cell.length_c   1.000
_cell.angle_alpha   90.00
_cell.angle_beta   90.00
_cell.angle_gamma   90.00
#
_symmetry.space_group_name_H-M   'P 1'
#
loop_
_entity.id
_entity.type
_entity.pdbx_description
1 polymer ?
#
loop_
_entity_poly.entity_id
_entity_poly.type
_entity_poly.pdbx_seq_one_letter_code
_entity_poly.pdbx_strand_id
1 'polypeptide(L)'
;MKRDVRILLLGEPKVGKTSLIMSLVGEEFPQQVPLRAEEITIPADVTPEKVPTHIVDYSGANVVCVVYDVTQEETIDKIRTKWIPLYVLVFCSYSDLRSGSSMETILPIMNQFSEIETCVECSAKNLKNISELFYYAQKAVLHPTAPLYDPEDKQLKPQCVRALSRIFSISDQDNDHILSDAELNCFQKLCFGNPLAPQALEDVKTVVWKNTSDGVQDNGLTLNGFLFLNTLFIQRGRHETTWTILRKFGYDDTLELTDEYLYPPLRVSVCCTTELNHLGHQFLQKLFDKYDEDKDSALSPAELKNLFSVLPYMPWGPEVYSNVPLSDDNYISQHGYFCQWMLSAYLDVHRCLEHLGHLGYPILMERESQTSAITVTREKALDLEKRQTQRTVFLCKVIGPRGTGKTDFLRAFLQRSTELEEVDVETEFLKAADAACDVACLMYDVSDPDSFNYCASIYKVRNHHTCTRCFSSGVMCDKL
;
A
#
# COMPACT_ATOMS: atom_id res chain seq x y z
N MET A 1 2.86 2.67 -11.71
CA MET A 1 3.91 2.10 -12.59
C MET A 1 4.31 3.12 -13.64
N LYS A 2 5.58 3.17 -14.06
CA LYS A 2 6.04 4.08 -15.12
C LYS A 2 5.33 3.77 -16.44
N ARG A 3 4.91 4.82 -17.15
CA ARG A 3 4.10 4.73 -18.38
C ARG A 3 4.94 4.54 -19.64
N ASP A 4 6.20 4.95 -19.59
CA ASP A 4 7.19 4.83 -20.65
C ASP A 4 8.61 4.73 -20.04
N VAL A 5 9.52 4.12 -20.79
CA VAL A 5 10.94 4.04 -20.45
C VAL A 5 11.78 4.69 -21.54
N ARG A 6 12.70 5.59 -21.18
CA ARG A 6 13.61 6.27 -22.11
C ARG A 6 15.04 5.83 -21.90
N ILE A 7 15.62 5.18 -22.91
CA ILE A 7 16.98 4.66 -22.94
C ILE A 7 17.84 5.60 -23.79
N LEU A 8 18.89 6.17 -23.19
CA LEU A 8 19.85 6.99 -23.90
C LEU A 8 21.14 6.22 -24.16
N LEU A 9 21.57 6.14 -25.41
CA LEU A 9 22.85 5.54 -25.77
C LEU A 9 23.95 6.61 -25.79
N LEU A 10 24.92 6.49 -24.89
CA LEU A 10 26.09 7.38 -24.79
C LEU A 10 27.38 6.64 -25.13
N GLY A 11 28.40 7.38 -25.55
CA GLY A 11 29.69 6.80 -25.92
C GLY A 11 30.42 7.63 -26.96
N GLU A 12 31.70 7.32 -27.17
CA GLU A 12 32.55 8.07 -28.10
C GLU A 12 32.12 7.92 -29.57
N PRO A 13 32.59 8.80 -30.48
CA PRO A 13 32.34 8.64 -31.91
C PRO A 13 32.81 7.27 -32.40
N LYS A 14 32.04 6.65 -33.30
CA LYS A 14 32.34 5.36 -33.96
C LYS A 14 32.34 4.09 -33.09
N VAL A 15 31.90 4.15 -31.83
CA VAL A 15 31.75 2.96 -30.96
C VAL A 15 30.53 2.07 -31.28
N GLY A 16 29.79 2.35 -32.36
CA GLY A 16 28.69 1.50 -32.82
C GLY A 16 27.29 1.79 -32.23
N LYS A 17 27.07 2.93 -31.56
CA LYS A 17 25.75 3.31 -30.98
C LYS A 17 24.60 3.22 -31.99
N THR A 18 24.68 3.96 -33.09
CA THR A 18 23.65 3.98 -34.13
C THR A 18 23.49 2.62 -34.80
N SER A 19 24.59 1.86 -34.93
CA SER A 19 24.56 0.50 -35.46
C SER A 19 23.75 -0.45 -34.57
N LEU A 20 23.90 -0.36 -33.24
CA LEU A 20 23.11 -1.15 -32.29
C LEU A 20 21.61 -0.85 -32.41
N ILE A 21 21.25 0.44 -32.52
CA ILE A 21 19.86 0.88 -32.66
C ILE A 21 19.26 0.34 -33.97
N MET A 22 19.95 0.56 -35.09
CA MET A 22 19.45 0.14 -36.40
C MET A 22 19.39 -1.38 -36.53
N SER A 23 20.33 -2.11 -35.94
CA SER A 23 20.31 -3.57 -35.94
C SER A 23 19.21 -4.16 -35.06
N LEU A 24 18.76 -3.45 -34.02
CA LEU A 24 17.57 -3.85 -33.26
C LEU A 24 16.30 -3.76 -34.11
N VAL A 25 16.16 -2.71 -34.92
CA VAL A 25 14.94 -2.46 -35.71
C VAL A 25 14.92 -3.23 -37.02
N GLY A 26 16.06 -3.31 -37.71
CA GLY A 26 16.18 -3.96 -39.01
C GLY A 26 16.46 -5.46 -38.93
N GLU A 27 16.79 -6.00 -37.75
CA GLU A 27 17.29 -7.38 -37.55
C GLU A 27 18.47 -7.74 -38.48
N GLU A 28 19.20 -6.73 -38.96
CA GLU A 28 20.35 -6.87 -39.86
C GLU A 28 21.42 -5.82 -39.54
N PHE A 29 22.65 -6.06 -40.01
CA PHE A 29 23.73 -5.09 -39.83
C PHE A 29 23.67 -4.00 -40.90
N PRO A 30 23.53 -2.70 -40.53
CA PRO A 30 23.42 -1.62 -41.51
C PRO A 30 24.75 -1.39 -42.25
N GLN A 31 24.71 -1.40 -43.59
CA GLN A 31 25.89 -1.09 -44.42
C GLN A 31 26.25 0.41 -44.40
N GLN A 32 25.25 1.28 -44.21
CA GLN A 32 25.42 2.71 -44.05
C GLN A 32 24.76 3.16 -42.75
N VAL A 33 25.54 3.85 -41.92
CA VAL A 33 25.11 4.26 -40.58
C VAL A 33 25.09 5.80 -40.52
N PRO A 34 23.93 6.43 -40.25
CA PRO A 34 23.85 7.87 -40.13
C PRO A 34 24.61 8.37 -38.89
N LEU A 35 24.98 9.65 -38.89
CA LEU A 35 25.70 10.26 -37.75
C LEU A 35 24.86 10.33 -36.46
N ARG A 36 23.53 10.36 -36.59
CA ARG A 36 22.56 10.35 -35.49
C ARG A 36 21.39 9.44 -35.86
N ALA A 37 20.88 8.73 -34.87
CA ALA A 37 19.61 8.00 -35.01
C ALA A 37 18.43 8.94 -34.76
N GLU A 38 17.33 8.73 -35.47
CA GLU A 38 16.04 9.28 -35.06
C GLU A 38 15.55 8.55 -33.80
N GLU A 39 14.65 9.18 -33.04
CA GLU A 39 14.05 8.55 -31.87
C GLU A 39 13.24 7.33 -32.29
N ILE A 40 13.57 6.18 -31.70
CA ILE A 40 12.89 4.92 -32.00
C ILE A 40 11.98 4.59 -30.82
N THR A 41 10.71 4.32 -31.10
CA THR A 41 9.75 3.86 -30.10
C THR A 41 9.43 2.39 -30.34
N ILE A 42 9.74 1.56 -29.36
CA ILE A 42 9.33 0.16 -29.31
C ILE A 42 7.96 0.10 -28.63
N PRO A 43 6.91 -0.35 -29.32
CA PRO A 43 5.58 -0.47 -28.74
C PRO A 43 5.56 -1.46 -27.56
N ALA A 44 4.66 -1.23 -26.59
CA ALA A 44 4.47 -2.09 -25.44
C ALA A 44 4.32 -3.58 -25.82
N ASP A 45 3.54 -3.85 -26.87
CA ASP A 45 3.21 -5.22 -27.32
C ASP A 45 4.43 -6.05 -27.74
N VAL A 46 5.55 -5.39 -28.05
CA VAL A 46 6.79 -6.03 -28.49
C VAL A 46 7.78 -6.18 -27.34
N THR A 47 7.64 -5.39 -26.28
CA THR A 47 8.54 -5.45 -25.11
C THR A 47 8.14 -6.57 -24.14
N PRO A 48 9.10 -7.30 -23.54
CA PRO A 48 8.80 -8.32 -22.52
C PRO A 48 7.96 -7.80 -21.35
N GLU A 49 8.24 -6.57 -20.92
CA GLU A 49 7.58 -5.92 -19.78
C GLU A 49 6.26 -5.22 -20.13
N LYS A 50 5.85 -5.24 -21.41
CA LYS A 50 4.65 -4.54 -21.90
C LYS A 50 4.64 -3.03 -21.61
N VAL A 51 5.81 -2.41 -21.65
CA VAL A 51 5.98 -0.96 -21.44
C VAL A 51 6.62 -0.32 -22.68
N PRO A 52 6.02 0.74 -23.24
CA PRO A 52 6.61 1.47 -24.36
C PRO A 52 8.04 1.93 -24.03
N THR A 53 8.98 1.67 -24.94
CA THR A 53 10.40 2.01 -24.74
C THR A 53 10.89 2.92 -25.84
N HIS A 54 11.38 4.09 -25.46
CA HIS A 54 11.95 5.10 -26.36
C HIS A 54 13.48 5.02 -26.31
N ILE A 55 14.11 4.86 -27.46
CA ILE A 55 15.56 4.90 -27.61
C ILE A 55 15.94 6.26 -28.19
N VAL A 56 16.66 7.05 -27.41
CA VAL A 56 17.01 8.44 -27.70
C VAL A 56 18.53 8.65 -27.78
N ASP A 57 18.95 9.68 -28.51
CA ASP A 57 20.38 10.02 -28.75
C ASP A 57 20.77 11.40 -28.16
N TYR A 58 19.83 12.27 -27.72
CA TYR A 58 20.19 13.67 -27.41
C TYR A 58 19.59 14.38 -26.18
N SER A 59 18.64 13.82 -25.41
CA SER A 59 18.29 14.34 -24.05
C SER A 59 17.12 13.58 -23.41
N GLY A 60 17.02 13.61 -22.08
CA GLY A 60 15.82 13.19 -21.32
C GLY A 60 15.68 11.67 -21.18
N ALA A 61 16.55 11.07 -20.37
CA ALA A 61 16.66 9.62 -20.21
C ALA A 61 16.28 9.16 -18.79
N ASN A 62 15.71 7.96 -18.67
CA ASN A 62 15.56 7.28 -17.39
C ASN A 62 16.76 6.39 -17.07
N VAL A 63 17.41 5.85 -18.10
CA VAL A 63 18.60 4.99 -18.03
C VAL A 63 19.59 5.40 -19.11
N VAL A 64 20.87 5.30 -18.79
CA VAL A 64 21.96 5.62 -19.71
C VAL A 64 22.72 4.34 -20.04
N CYS A 65 22.70 3.95 -21.31
CA CYS A 65 23.51 2.86 -21.84
C CYS A 65 24.81 3.42 -22.39
N VAL A 66 25.94 3.20 -21.71
CA VAL A 66 27.25 3.62 -22.20
C VAL A 66 27.86 2.52 -23.04
N VAL A 67 28.07 2.82 -24.32
CA VAL A 67 28.68 1.95 -25.32
C VAL A 67 30.15 2.31 -25.46
N TYR A 68 31.02 1.31 -25.32
CA TYR A 68 32.46 1.45 -25.49
C TYR A 68 33.01 0.37 -26.41
N ASP A 69 34.18 0.66 -26.98
CA ASP A 69 34.87 -0.26 -27.87
C ASP A 69 36.01 -0.93 -27.11
N VAL A 70 35.95 -2.27 -26.98
CA VAL A 70 36.94 -3.08 -26.27
C VAL A 70 38.32 -2.99 -26.94
N THR A 71 38.38 -2.59 -28.21
CA THR A 71 39.65 -2.40 -28.93
C THR A 71 40.31 -1.05 -28.66
N GLN A 72 39.59 -0.09 -28.04
CA GLN A 72 40.03 1.29 -27.82
C GLN A 72 40.04 1.61 -26.32
N GLU A 73 41.20 1.48 -25.69
CA GLU A 73 41.38 1.71 -24.24
C GLU A 73 40.98 3.14 -23.80
N GLU A 74 41.18 4.14 -24.68
CA GLU A 74 40.72 5.52 -24.44
C GLU A 74 39.21 5.64 -24.20
N THR A 75 38.40 4.77 -24.82
CA THR A 75 36.94 4.80 -24.63
C THR A 75 36.58 4.33 -23.22
N ILE A 76 37.36 3.42 -22.64
CA ILE A 76 37.17 2.90 -21.28
C ILE A 76 37.65 3.92 -20.25
N ASP A 77 38.77 4.60 -20.47
CA ASP A 77 39.28 5.64 -19.55
C ASP A 77 38.35 6.84 -19.43
N LYS A 78 37.69 7.22 -20.53
CA LYS A 78 36.71 8.33 -20.51
C LYS A 78 35.49 7.99 -19.67
N ILE A 79 35.07 6.73 -19.61
CA ILE A 79 33.98 6.28 -18.73
C ILE A 79 34.27 6.73 -17.30
N ARG A 80 35.48 6.43 -16.78
CA ARG A 80 35.90 6.73 -15.41
C ARG A 80 35.87 8.21 -15.04
N THR A 81 36.03 9.10 -16.02
CA THR A 81 36.31 10.53 -15.78
C THR A 81 35.17 11.47 -16.16
N LYS A 82 34.29 11.08 -17.09
CA LYS A 82 33.33 12.01 -17.72
C LYS A 82 31.86 11.59 -17.64
N TRP A 83 31.55 10.29 -17.66
CA TRP A 83 30.20 9.80 -17.95
C TRP A 83 29.44 9.23 -16.74
N ILE A 84 30.10 9.13 -15.59
CA ILE A 84 29.58 8.47 -14.38
C ILE A 84 28.62 9.29 -13.51
N PRO A 85 28.66 10.64 -13.44
CA PRO A 85 27.76 11.37 -12.54
C PRO A 85 26.29 11.45 -13.04
N LEU A 86 25.79 10.46 -13.78
CA LEU A 86 24.46 10.45 -14.39
C LEU A 86 23.68 9.18 -14.00
N TYR A 87 22.36 9.22 -14.18
CA TYR A 87 21.36 8.18 -13.85
C TYR A 87 21.79 6.74 -14.17
N VAL A 88 21.10 5.74 -13.58
CA VAL A 88 21.30 4.28 -13.72
C VAL A 88 22.01 3.89 -15.02
N LEU A 89 23.21 3.30 -14.89
CA LEU A 89 24.14 3.05 -15.98
C LEU A 89 24.18 1.57 -16.37
N VAL A 90 24.01 1.30 -17.66
CA VAL A 90 24.24 -0.03 -18.27
C VAL A 90 25.41 0.07 -19.24
N PHE A 91 26.38 -0.83 -19.11
CA PHE A 91 27.53 -0.87 -20.01
C PHE A 91 27.33 -1.86 -21.16
N CYS A 92 27.70 -1.44 -22.38
CA CYS A 92 27.74 -2.30 -23.56
C CYS A 92 29.16 -2.37 -24.11
N SER A 93 29.73 -3.58 -24.17
CA SER A 93 31.02 -3.80 -24.81
C SER A 93 30.83 -4.13 -26.28
N TYR A 94 31.38 -3.33 -27.19
CA TYR A 94 31.36 -3.63 -28.62
C TYR A 94 32.52 -4.56 -29.00
N SER A 95 32.21 -5.79 -29.45
CA SER A 95 33.20 -6.86 -29.67
C SER A 95 33.25 -7.43 -31.10
N ASP A 96 33.02 -6.61 -32.13
CA ASP A 96 33.00 -7.09 -33.54
C ASP A 96 34.39 -7.54 -34.06
N LEU A 97 35.47 -7.15 -33.37
CA LEU A 97 36.86 -7.32 -33.83
C LEU A 97 37.71 -8.26 -32.94
N ARG A 98 37.20 -8.70 -31.77
CA ARG A 98 37.93 -9.56 -30.82
C ARG A 98 37.08 -10.78 -30.41
N SER A 99 37.73 -11.94 -30.31
CA SER A 99 37.12 -13.22 -29.92
C SER A 99 37.47 -13.62 -28.48
N GLY A 100 37.25 -12.73 -27.50
CA GLY A 100 37.54 -12.96 -26.08
C GLY A 100 36.67 -12.10 -25.16
N SER A 101 36.47 -12.56 -23.93
CA SER A 101 35.70 -11.85 -22.89
C SER A 101 36.42 -10.57 -22.45
N SER A 102 35.69 -9.46 -22.45
CA SER A 102 36.16 -8.14 -22.02
C SER A 102 35.88 -7.85 -20.54
N MET A 103 35.18 -8.77 -19.86
CA MET A 103 34.70 -8.60 -18.49
C MET A 103 35.81 -8.33 -17.47
N GLU A 104 37.01 -8.89 -17.65
CA GLU A 104 38.13 -8.68 -16.73
C GLU A 104 38.57 -7.20 -16.64
N THR A 105 38.39 -6.43 -17.73
CA THR A 105 38.80 -5.02 -17.78
C THR A 105 37.76 -4.09 -17.15
N ILE A 106 36.48 -4.46 -17.22
CA ILE A 106 35.37 -3.63 -16.73
C ILE A 106 34.99 -3.94 -15.27
N LEU A 107 35.27 -5.15 -14.77
CA LEU A 107 35.00 -5.57 -13.39
C LEU A 107 35.49 -4.57 -12.32
N PRO A 108 36.71 -4.00 -12.41
CA PRO A 108 37.16 -2.98 -11.45
C PRO A 108 36.32 -1.70 -11.48
N ILE A 109 35.79 -1.32 -12.65
CA ILE A 109 34.93 -0.13 -12.80
C ILE A 109 33.57 -0.41 -12.19
N MET A 110 32.99 -1.58 -12.45
CA MET A 110 31.73 -2.02 -11.83
C MET A 110 31.80 -2.02 -10.31
N ASN A 111 32.92 -2.48 -9.73
CA ASN A 111 33.13 -2.47 -8.29
C ASN A 111 33.39 -1.07 -7.72
N GLN A 112 33.84 -0.12 -8.56
CA GLN A 112 34.15 1.24 -8.13
C GLN A 112 32.90 2.15 -8.13
N PHE A 113 31.92 1.89 -8.99
CA PHE A 113 30.72 2.73 -9.13
C PHE A 113 29.45 1.90 -8.96
N SER A 114 28.78 2.10 -7.83
CA SER A 114 27.55 1.38 -7.45
C SER A 114 26.35 1.67 -8.36
N GLU A 115 26.42 2.73 -9.17
CA GLU A 115 25.41 3.16 -10.12
C GLU A 115 25.37 2.28 -11.40
N ILE A 116 26.40 1.45 -11.59
CA ILE A 116 26.48 0.50 -12.70
C ILE A 116 25.72 -0.76 -12.33
N GLU A 117 24.57 -0.98 -12.98
CA GLU A 117 23.72 -2.11 -12.63
C GLU A 117 24.07 -3.38 -13.40
N THR A 118 24.41 -3.28 -14.69
CA THR A 118 24.72 -4.44 -15.53
C THR A 118 25.69 -4.08 -16.65
N CYS A 119 26.55 -5.04 -17.02
CA CYS A 119 27.40 -4.96 -18.21
C CYS A 119 27.03 -6.10 -19.17
N VAL A 120 26.76 -5.75 -20.43
CA VAL A 120 26.34 -6.68 -21.49
C VAL A 120 27.36 -6.64 -22.62
N GLU A 121 27.85 -7.80 -23.04
CA GLU A 121 28.71 -7.88 -24.23
C GLU A 121 27.86 -8.00 -25.49
N CYS A 122 27.99 -7.04 -26.40
CA CYS A 122 27.09 -6.84 -27.54
C CYS A 122 27.85 -6.76 -28.88
N SER A 123 27.28 -7.29 -29.95
CA SER A 123 27.86 -7.22 -31.30
C SER A 123 26.78 -6.89 -32.31
N ALA A 124 26.85 -5.69 -32.89
CA ALA A 124 25.91 -5.26 -33.93
C ALA A 124 26.06 -6.12 -35.19
N LYS A 125 27.30 -6.42 -35.61
CA LYS A 125 27.58 -7.21 -36.81
C LYS A 125 27.09 -8.65 -36.74
N ASN A 126 27.21 -9.27 -35.56
CA ASN A 126 26.79 -10.66 -35.35
C ASN A 126 25.39 -10.77 -34.72
N LEU A 127 24.68 -9.65 -34.53
CA LEU A 127 23.38 -9.57 -33.85
C LEU A 127 23.39 -10.21 -32.45
N LYS A 128 24.53 -10.15 -31.75
CA LYS A 128 24.71 -10.80 -30.45
C LYS A 128 24.25 -9.86 -29.33
N ASN A 129 23.37 -10.36 -28.46
CA ASN A 129 22.92 -9.73 -27.21
C ASN A 129 22.39 -8.28 -27.35
N ILE A 130 21.94 -7.89 -28.55
CA ILE A 130 21.36 -6.56 -28.78
C ILE A 130 20.06 -6.43 -28.00
N SER A 131 19.14 -7.40 -28.14
CA SER A 131 17.87 -7.40 -27.40
C SER A 131 18.07 -7.51 -25.89
N GLU A 132 19.08 -8.26 -25.44
CA GLU A 132 19.42 -8.38 -24.01
C GLU A 132 19.86 -7.04 -23.41
N LEU A 133 20.66 -6.23 -24.13
CA LEU A 133 21.04 -4.88 -23.67
C LEU A 133 19.82 -4.03 -23.36
N PHE A 134 18.88 -3.93 -24.31
CA PHE A 134 17.68 -3.10 -24.13
C PHE A 134 16.73 -3.69 -23.08
N TYR A 135 16.66 -5.02 -22.97
CA TYR A 135 15.92 -5.70 -21.91
C TYR A 135 16.48 -5.34 -20.52
N TYR A 136 17.79 -5.46 -20.30
CA TYR A 136 18.40 -5.11 -19.01
C TYR A 136 18.29 -3.61 -18.70
N ALA A 137 18.43 -2.75 -19.72
CA ALA A 137 18.22 -1.31 -19.54
C ALA A 137 16.77 -0.96 -19.18
N GLN A 138 15.78 -1.63 -19.78
CA GLN A 138 14.38 -1.48 -19.39
C GLN A 138 14.15 -1.96 -17.95
N LYS A 139 14.70 -3.13 -17.61
CA LYS A 139 14.60 -3.75 -16.29
C LYS A 139 15.17 -2.87 -15.18
N ALA A 140 16.34 -2.29 -15.40
CA ALA A 140 17.00 -1.35 -14.50
C ALA A 140 16.10 -0.16 -14.09
N VAL A 141 15.24 0.30 -15.00
CA VAL A 141 14.32 1.41 -14.76
C VAL A 141 13.04 0.98 -14.03
N LEU A 142 12.54 -0.22 -14.35
CA LEU A 142 11.28 -0.76 -13.84
C LEU A 142 11.42 -1.42 -12.47
N HIS A 143 12.60 -1.96 -12.18
CA HIS A 143 12.89 -2.73 -10.98
C HIS A 143 14.19 -2.26 -10.32
N PRO A 144 14.30 -0.98 -9.94
CA PRO A 144 15.56 -0.43 -9.48
C PRO A 144 16.06 -1.13 -8.21
N THR A 145 17.33 -1.52 -8.18
CA THR A 145 17.93 -2.18 -7.01
C THR A 145 18.23 -1.18 -5.87
N ALA A 146 18.52 0.07 -6.21
CA ALA A 146 18.95 1.13 -5.29
C ALA A 146 18.06 1.39 -4.05
N PRO A 147 16.71 1.42 -4.13
CA PRO A 147 15.88 1.60 -2.94
C PRO A 147 15.78 0.33 -2.06
N LEU A 148 16.07 -0.85 -2.60
CA LEU A 148 15.90 -2.12 -1.90
C LEU A 148 17.10 -2.49 -1.03
N TYR A 149 18.30 -2.32 -1.58
CA TYR A 149 19.50 -2.96 -1.05
C TYR A 149 20.68 -2.00 -1.03
N ASP A 150 21.48 -2.12 0.02
CA ASP A 150 22.76 -1.45 0.15
C ASP A 150 23.90 -2.40 -0.25
N PRO A 151 24.60 -2.13 -1.38
CA PRO A 151 25.69 -2.98 -1.82
C PRO A 151 26.93 -2.90 -0.93
N GLU A 152 27.13 -1.80 -0.19
CA GLU A 152 28.29 -1.62 0.70
C GLU A 152 28.12 -2.46 1.97
N ASP A 153 26.99 -2.30 2.65
CA ASP A 153 26.67 -3.01 3.90
C ASP A 153 26.17 -4.45 3.65
N LYS A 154 25.87 -4.78 2.39
CA LYS A 154 25.29 -6.05 1.96
C LYS A 154 23.97 -6.42 2.66
N GLN A 155 23.14 -5.41 2.92
CA GLN A 155 21.88 -5.56 3.64
C GLN A 155 20.73 -4.82 2.95
N LEU A 156 19.50 -5.22 3.27
CA LEU A 156 18.31 -4.49 2.84
C LEU A 156 18.25 -3.12 3.50
N LYS A 157 17.81 -2.11 2.76
CA LYS A 157 17.61 -0.76 3.31
C LYS A 157 16.44 -0.76 4.31
N PRO A 158 16.45 0.13 5.32
CA PRO A 158 15.43 0.16 6.37
C PRO A 158 13.99 0.30 5.84
N GLN A 159 13.78 1.07 4.77
CA GLN A 159 12.47 1.21 4.13
C GLN A 159 11.99 -0.11 3.51
N CYS A 160 12.89 -0.85 2.87
CA CYS A 160 12.59 -2.16 2.28
C CYS A 160 12.27 -3.18 3.37
N VAL A 161 13.04 -3.21 4.45
CA VAL A 161 12.77 -4.05 5.62
C VAL A 161 11.39 -3.75 6.20
N ARG A 162 11.04 -2.46 6.38
CA ARG A 162 9.72 -2.07 6.88
C ARG A 162 8.59 -2.54 5.96
N ALA A 163 8.74 -2.34 4.65
CA ALA A 163 7.74 -2.73 3.66
C ALA A 163 7.53 -4.26 3.65
N LEU A 164 8.62 -5.03 3.61
CA LEU A 164 8.59 -6.49 3.64
C LEU A 164 8.08 -7.04 4.99
N SER A 165 8.38 -6.38 6.10
CA SER A 165 7.87 -6.77 7.42
C SER A 165 6.35 -6.60 7.49
N ARG A 166 5.80 -5.50 6.96
CA ARG A 166 4.34 -5.34 6.83
C ARG A 166 3.73 -6.44 5.95
N ILE A 167 4.37 -6.78 4.84
CA ILE A 167 3.90 -7.85 3.94
C ILE A 167 3.89 -9.20 4.67
N PHE A 168 4.93 -9.49 5.45
CA PHE A 168 5.00 -10.68 6.30
C PHE A 168 3.83 -10.71 7.28
N SER A 169 3.62 -9.65 8.07
CA SER A 169 2.53 -9.57 9.06
C SER A 169 1.13 -9.67 8.44
N ILE A 170 0.95 -9.24 7.18
CA ILE A 170 -0.32 -9.42 6.46
C ILE A 170 -0.48 -10.87 5.97
N SER A 171 0.63 -11.51 5.58
CA SER A 171 0.63 -12.86 5.00
C SER A 171 0.46 -13.94 6.06
N ASP A 172 1.04 -13.73 7.24
CA ASP A 172 0.79 -14.48 8.47
C ASP A 172 -0.70 -14.32 8.83
N GLN A 173 -1.48 -15.40 8.77
CA GLN A 173 -2.93 -15.37 8.97
C GLN A 173 -3.34 -15.73 10.40
N ASP A 174 -2.54 -16.51 11.11
CA ASP A 174 -2.81 -16.98 12.47
C ASP A 174 -2.00 -16.25 13.55
N ASN A 175 -1.16 -15.28 13.16
CA ASN A 175 -0.36 -14.42 14.03
C ASN A 175 0.65 -15.21 14.89
N ASP A 176 1.11 -16.36 14.40
CA ASP A 176 2.09 -17.18 15.11
C ASP A 176 3.55 -16.75 14.85
N HIS A 177 3.73 -15.66 14.07
CA HIS A 177 5.01 -15.06 13.68
C HIS A 177 5.87 -15.94 12.77
N ILE A 178 5.30 -17.00 12.20
CA ILE A 178 5.92 -17.81 11.16
C ILE A 178 4.99 -17.86 9.94
N LEU A 179 5.55 -18.19 8.77
CA LEU A 179 4.75 -18.49 7.58
C LEU A 179 4.79 -20.00 7.37
N SER A 180 3.68 -20.64 7.68
CA SER A 180 3.45 -22.06 7.43
C SER A 180 3.43 -22.39 5.93
N ASP A 181 3.48 -23.68 5.58
CA ASP A 181 3.39 -24.11 4.18
C ASP A 181 2.09 -23.66 3.51
N ALA A 182 0.99 -23.61 4.26
CA ALA A 182 -0.29 -23.16 3.76
C ALA A 182 -0.22 -21.67 3.39
N GLU A 183 0.34 -20.85 4.25
CA GLU A 183 0.46 -19.40 4.06
C GLU A 183 1.47 -19.05 2.99
N LEU A 184 2.62 -19.73 2.95
CA LEU A 184 3.62 -19.57 1.89
C LEU A 184 3.03 -19.92 0.53
N ASN A 185 2.22 -20.98 0.43
CA ASN A 185 1.54 -21.33 -0.81
C ASN A 185 0.46 -20.31 -1.19
N CYS A 186 -0.29 -19.79 -0.23
CA CYS A 186 -1.25 -18.71 -0.45
C CYS A 186 -0.54 -17.44 -0.97
N PHE A 187 0.54 -17.03 -0.30
CA PHE A 187 1.39 -15.92 -0.67
C PHE A 187 1.97 -16.07 -2.08
N GLN A 188 2.48 -17.26 -2.42
CA GLN A 188 3.02 -17.56 -3.75
C GLN A 188 1.95 -17.47 -4.83
N LYS A 189 0.78 -18.07 -4.60
CA LYS A 189 -0.36 -17.99 -5.53
C LYS A 189 -0.81 -16.54 -5.73
N LEU A 190 -0.83 -15.76 -4.65
CA LEU A 190 -1.22 -14.35 -4.68
C LEU A 190 -0.24 -13.49 -5.48
N CYS A 191 1.08 -13.66 -5.27
CA CYS A 191 2.12 -12.85 -5.91
C CYS A 191 2.47 -13.30 -7.32
N PHE A 192 2.55 -14.61 -7.56
CA PHE A 192 3.13 -15.22 -8.77
C PHE A 192 2.14 -16.10 -9.55
N GLY A 193 0.90 -16.23 -9.08
CA GLY A 193 -0.18 -16.95 -9.77
C GLY A 193 -0.13 -18.48 -9.64
N ASN A 194 0.96 -19.05 -9.11
CA ASN A 194 1.13 -20.50 -8.96
C ASN A 194 1.74 -20.84 -7.59
N PRO A 195 1.28 -21.92 -6.93
CA PRO A 195 1.91 -22.41 -5.70
C PRO A 195 3.27 -23.06 -6.01
N LEU A 196 4.12 -23.15 -4.98
CA LEU A 196 5.38 -23.88 -5.09
C LEU A 196 5.14 -25.39 -4.98
N ALA A 197 5.93 -26.18 -5.70
CA ALA A 197 5.97 -27.62 -5.46
C ALA A 197 6.49 -27.87 -4.02
N PRO A 198 5.95 -28.86 -3.27
CA PRO A 198 6.36 -29.11 -1.89
C PRO A 198 7.88 -29.27 -1.72
N GLN A 199 8.52 -29.97 -2.66
CA GLN A 199 9.98 -30.14 -2.65
C GLN A 199 10.72 -28.81 -2.81
N ALA A 200 10.25 -27.92 -3.68
CA ALA A 200 10.89 -26.62 -3.89
C ALA A 200 10.76 -25.73 -2.65
N LEU A 201 9.66 -25.85 -1.91
CA LEU A 201 9.45 -25.13 -0.65
C LEU A 201 10.43 -25.61 0.43
N GLU A 202 10.60 -26.93 0.56
CA GLU A 202 11.60 -27.52 1.46
C GLU A 202 13.03 -27.15 1.08
N ASP A 203 13.35 -27.09 -0.21
CA ASP A 203 14.66 -26.63 -0.69
C ASP A 203 14.92 -25.16 -0.29
N VAL A 204 13.90 -24.31 -0.41
CA VAL A 204 13.95 -22.90 0.03
C VAL A 204 14.20 -22.82 1.53
N LYS A 205 13.41 -23.53 2.36
CA LYS A 205 13.61 -23.54 3.82
C LYS A 205 14.99 -24.07 4.20
N THR A 206 15.47 -25.11 3.52
CA THR A 206 16.80 -25.68 3.76
C THR A 206 17.91 -24.65 3.48
N VAL A 207 17.76 -23.83 2.43
CA VAL A 207 18.70 -22.74 2.15
C VAL A 207 18.66 -21.68 3.26
N VAL A 208 17.48 -21.30 3.73
CA VAL A 208 17.34 -20.32 4.82
C VAL A 208 17.97 -20.84 6.10
N TRP A 209 17.61 -22.05 6.51
CA TRP A 209 18.10 -22.69 7.73
C TRP A 209 19.63 -22.82 7.75
N LYS A 210 20.26 -23.10 6.61
CA LYS A 210 21.73 -23.19 6.50
C LYS A 210 22.46 -21.85 6.67
N ASN A 211 21.79 -20.73 6.38
CA ASN A 211 22.42 -19.41 6.36
C ASN A 211 21.97 -18.51 7.53
N THR A 212 20.80 -18.77 8.10
CA THR A 212 20.18 -17.97 9.16
C THR A 212 19.60 -18.90 10.21
N SER A 213 20.21 -18.94 11.41
CA SER A 213 19.86 -19.88 12.48
C SER A 213 18.45 -19.71 13.03
N ASP A 214 17.91 -18.50 12.94
CA ASP A 214 16.56 -18.08 13.36
C ASP A 214 15.64 -17.84 12.16
N GLY A 215 16.01 -18.31 10.96
CA GLY A 215 15.25 -18.08 9.73
C GLY A 215 14.12 -19.08 9.49
N VAL A 216 14.15 -20.24 10.16
CA VAL A 216 13.12 -21.28 10.07
C VAL A 216 12.83 -21.77 11.48
N GLN A 217 11.55 -21.77 11.86
CA GLN A 217 11.07 -22.23 13.15
C GLN A 217 9.80 -23.06 12.93
N ASP A 218 9.67 -24.19 13.63
CA ASP A 218 8.49 -25.08 13.58
C ASP A 218 8.05 -25.46 12.15
N ASN A 219 9.04 -25.66 11.27
CA ASN A 219 8.87 -25.91 9.84
C ASN A 219 8.21 -24.76 9.04
N GLY A 220 8.02 -23.59 9.64
CA GLY A 220 7.61 -22.34 9.00
C GLY A 220 8.77 -21.37 8.81
N LEU A 221 8.56 -20.38 7.93
CA LEU A 221 9.54 -19.34 7.65
C LEU A 221 9.31 -18.15 8.59
N THR A 222 10.33 -17.75 9.35
CA THR A 222 10.23 -16.58 10.25
C THR A 222 10.36 -15.27 9.46
N LEU A 223 10.08 -14.13 10.09
CA LEU A 223 10.33 -12.81 9.49
C LEU A 223 11.80 -12.66 9.04
N ASN A 224 12.76 -13.08 9.87
CA ASN A 224 14.18 -13.02 9.53
C ASN A 224 14.52 -13.91 8.33
N GLY A 225 13.91 -15.10 8.25
CA GLY A 225 14.02 -15.97 7.09
C GLY A 225 13.45 -15.34 5.82
N PHE A 226 12.30 -14.68 5.91
CA PHE A 226 11.66 -13.99 4.79
C PHE A 226 12.48 -12.80 4.28
N LEU A 227 13.06 -12.00 5.18
CA LEU A 227 13.97 -10.91 4.82
C LEU A 227 15.27 -11.45 4.21
N PHE A 228 15.81 -12.54 4.76
CA PHE A 228 16.99 -13.21 4.20
C PHE A 228 16.73 -13.73 2.77
N LEU A 229 15.57 -14.34 2.50
CA LEU A 229 15.23 -14.79 1.16
C LEU A 229 15.19 -13.65 0.14
N ASN A 230 14.56 -12.52 0.50
CA ASN A 230 14.54 -11.35 -0.35
C ASN A 230 15.95 -10.78 -0.58
N THR A 231 16.78 -10.77 0.45
CA THR A 231 18.21 -10.43 0.34
C THR A 231 18.93 -11.33 -0.66
N LEU A 232 18.71 -12.65 -0.58
CA LEU A 232 19.31 -13.63 -1.47
C LEU A 232 18.85 -13.48 -2.92
N PHE A 233 17.57 -13.15 -3.15
CA PHE A 233 17.06 -12.88 -4.50
C PHE A 233 17.77 -11.68 -5.12
N ILE A 234 17.93 -10.59 -4.37
CA ILE A 234 18.62 -9.39 -4.85
C ILE A 234 20.10 -9.68 -5.14
N GLN A 235 20.80 -10.36 -4.23
CA GLN A 235 22.20 -10.74 -4.40
C GLN A 235 22.44 -11.66 -5.62
N ARG A 236 21.44 -12.45 -6.01
CA ARG A 236 21.48 -13.31 -7.21
C ARG A 236 21.02 -12.60 -8.49
N GLY A 237 20.82 -11.28 -8.46
CA GLY A 237 20.34 -10.49 -9.60
C GLY A 237 18.87 -10.72 -9.94
N ARG A 238 18.08 -11.26 -9.00
CA ARG A 238 16.65 -11.55 -9.14
C ARG A 238 15.78 -10.60 -8.30
N HIS A 239 16.19 -9.33 -8.20
CA HIS A 239 15.46 -8.30 -7.45
C HIS A 239 14.04 -8.03 -7.98
N GLU A 240 13.76 -8.38 -9.24
CA GLU A 240 12.41 -8.36 -9.82
C GLU A 240 11.40 -9.14 -8.97
N THR A 241 11.79 -10.30 -8.43
CA THR A 241 10.92 -11.12 -7.57
C THR A 241 10.48 -10.35 -6.32
N THR A 242 11.38 -9.61 -5.69
CA THR A 242 11.08 -8.73 -4.55
C THR A 242 10.18 -7.57 -4.97
N TRP A 243 10.42 -6.98 -6.15
CA TRP A 243 9.56 -5.94 -6.69
C TRP A 243 8.15 -6.44 -7.02
N THR A 244 7.99 -7.64 -7.56
CA THR A 244 6.68 -8.26 -7.80
C THR A 244 5.87 -8.35 -6.51
N ILE A 245 6.52 -8.79 -5.42
CA ILE A 245 5.93 -8.85 -4.08
C ILE A 245 5.51 -7.45 -3.63
N LEU A 246 6.43 -6.48 -3.63
CA LEU A 246 6.16 -5.11 -3.19
C LEU A 246 5.00 -4.48 -3.98
N ARG A 247 5.02 -4.60 -5.31
CA ARG A 247 4.00 -4.06 -6.21
C ARG A 247 2.65 -4.73 -6.00
N LYS A 248 2.62 -6.04 -5.74
CA LYS A 248 1.36 -6.76 -5.43
C LYS A 248 0.69 -6.21 -4.18
N PHE A 249 1.47 -5.77 -3.19
CA PHE A 249 0.99 -5.18 -1.95
C PHE A 249 0.84 -3.65 -1.97
N GLY A 250 0.89 -3.04 -3.16
CA GLY A 250 0.58 -1.62 -3.38
C GLY A 250 1.76 -0.65 -3.22
N TYR A 251 2.99 -1.13 -3.09
CA TYR A 251 4.17 -0.27 -2.96
C TYR A 251 4.66 0.28 -4.30
N ASP A 252 5.37 1.40 -4.24
CA ASP A 252 6.03 2.03 -5.38
C ASP A 252 7.56 2.00 -5.36
N ASP A 253 8.19 2.66 -6.35
CA ASP A 253 9.65 2.68 -6.50
C ASP A 253 10.34 3.38 -5.32
N THR A 254 9.60 4.19 -4.56
CA THR A 254 10.05 4.85 -3.32
C THR A 254 9.72 4.06 -2.06
N LEU A 255 9.13 2.87 -2.21
CA LEU A 255 8.70 1.99 -1.12
C LEU A 255 7.61 2.61 -0.24
N GLU A 256 6.77 3.46 -0.85
CA GLU A 256 5.57 4.01 -0.23
C GLU A 256 4.33 3.37 -0.85
N LEU A 257 3.25 3.28 -0.09
CA LEU A 257 1.97 2.78 -0.62
C LEU A 257 1.38 3.83 -1.55
N THR A 258 0.94 3.42 -2.74
CA THR A 258 0.41 4.36 -3.73
C THR A 258 -0.91 4.98 -3.29
N ASP A 259 -1.13 6.23 -3.66
CA ASP A 259 -2.42 6.90 -3.46
C ASP A 259 -3.57 6.16 -4.14
N GLU A 260 -3.31 5.54 -5.30
CA GLU A 260 -4.28 4.72 -6.01
C GLU A 260 -4.71 3.48 -5.19
N TYR A 261 -3.79 2.94 -4.39
CA TYR A 261 -4.06 1.82 -3.49
C TYR A 261 -4.76 2.28 -2.21
N LEU A 262 -4.33 3.36 -1.56
CA LEU A 262 -4.89 3.80 -0.28
C LEU A 262 -6.19 4.61 -0.42
N TYR A 263 -6.32 5.39 -1.49
CA TYR A 263 -7.43 6.32 -1.71
C TYR A 263 -8.16 5.99 -3.02
N PRO A 264 -8.75 4.79 -3.14
CA PRO A 264 -9.51 4.43 -4.34
C PRO A 264 -10.71 5.37 -4.51
N PRO A 265 -11.08 5.69 -5.76
CA PRO A 265 -12.18 6.61 -6.02
C PRO A 265 -13.52 5.98 -5.61
N LEU A 266 -14.15 6.53 -4.56
CA LEU A 266 -15.51 6.19 -4.14
C LEU A 266 -16.42 7.42 -4.28
N ARG A 267 -17.45 7.33 -5.12
CA ARG A 267 -18.42 8.41 -5.29
C ARG A 267 -19.59 8.21 -4.33
N VAL A 268 -19.73 9.12 -3.38
CA VAL A 268 -20.87 9.17 -2.45
C VAL A 268 -21.74 10.37 -2.82
N SER A 269 -22.97 10.10 -3.26
CA SER A 269 -23.94 11.16 -3.55
C SER A 269 -24.36 11.88 -2.27
N VAL A 270 -24.75 13.16 -2.42
CA VAL A 270 -25.30 13.95 -1.31
C VAL A 270 -26.54 13.24 -0.76
N CYS A 271 -26.67 13.16 0.57
CA CYS A 271 -27.74 12.44 1.30
C CYS A 271 -27.70 10.90 1.25
N CYS A 272 -26.71 10.29 0.61
CA CYS A 272 -26.38 8.88 0.81
C CYS A 272 -25.50 8.70 2.06
N THR A 273 -25.45 7.48 2.57
CA THR A 273 -24.56 7.08 3.66
C THR A 273 -23.69 5.91 3.20
N THR A 274 -22.63 5.64 3.93
CA THR A 274 -21.71 4.54 3.67
C THR A 274 -21.75 3.56 4.84
N GLU A 275 -21.86 2.28 4.52
CA GLU A 275 -21.94 1.21 5.50
C GLU A 275 -20.94 0.11 5.13
N LEU A 276 -20.40 -0.59 6.11
CA LEU A 276 -19.64 -1.82 5.86
C LEU A 276 -20.61 -2.91 5.42
N ASN A 277 -20.27 -3.61 4.35
CA ASN A 277 -21.04 -4.74 3.88
C ASN A 277 -20.54 -6.05 4.48
N HIS A 278 -21.18 -7.16 4.11
CA HIS A 278 -20.82 -8.49 4.63
C HIS A 278 -19.34 -8.87 4.40
N LEU A 279 -18.73 -8.44 3.28
CA LEU A 279 -17.30 -8.70 3.01
C LEU A 279 -16.40 -7.89 3.94
N GLY A 280 -16.75 -6.63 4.20
CA GLY A 280 -16.06 -5.80 5.18
C GLY A 280 -16.14 -6.40 6.58
N HIS A 281 -17.33 -6.81 7.01
CA HIS A 281 -17.53 -7.48 8.30
C HIS A 281 -16.75 -8.80 8.40
N GLN A 282 -16.77 -9.64 7.36
CA GLN A 282 -16.04 -10.90 7.34
C GLN A 282 -14.52 -10.68 7.49
N PHE A 283 -13.97 -9.68 6.80
CA PHE A 283 -12.57 -9.33 6.92
C PHE A 283 -12.22 -8.86 8.33
N LEU A 284 -13.02 -7.94 8.88
CA LEU A 284 -12.80 -7.39 10.22
C LEU A 284 -12.93 -8.47 11.31
N GLN A 285 -13.83 -9.44 11.13
CA GLN A 285 -13.95 -10.59 12.02
C GLN A 285 -12.69 -11.45 12.00
N LYS A 286 -12.20 -11.82 10.81
CA LYS A 286 -10.95 -12.56 10.68
C LYS A 286 -9.77 -11.83 11.32
N LEU A 287 -9.72 -10.51 11.15
CA LEU A 287 -8.67 -9.69 11.74
C LEU A 287 -8.78 -9.64 13.27
N PHE A 288 -10.00 -9.53 13.81
CA PHE A 288 -10.22 -9.58 15.26
C PHE A 288 -9.76 -10.92 15.82
N ASP A 289 -10.25 -12.04 15.26
CA ASP A 289 -9.94 -13.39 15.73
C ASP A 289 -8.44 -13.73 15.63
N LYS A 290 -7.73 -13.10 14.69
CA LYS A 290 -6.28 -13.23 14.53
C LYS A 290 -5.49 -12.60 15.68
N TYR A 291 -5.95 -11.46 16.20
CA TYR A 291 -5.22 -10.69 17.21
C TYR A 291 -5.79 -10.82 18.63
N ASP A 292 -6.95 -11.46 18.79
CA ASP A 292 -7.48 -11.93 20.08
C ASP A 292 -6.73 -13.22 20.48
N GLU A 293 -5.52 -13.06 21.03
CA GLU A 293 -4.57 -14.15 21.29
C GLU A 293 -5.04 -15.00 22.48
N ASP A 294 -5.63 -14.37 23.50
CA ASP A 294 -6.13 -15.04 24.70
C ASP A 294 -7.58 -15.55 24.57
N LYS A 295 -8.27 -15.20 23.48
CA LYS A 295 -9.63 -15.63 23.13
C LYS A 295 -10.67 -15.17 24.14
N ASP A 296 -10.45 -14.00 24.73
CA ASP A 296 -11.36 -13.36 25.68
C ASP A 296 -12.51 -12.60 24.99
N SER A 297 -12.53 -12.56 23.65
CA SER A 297 -13.49 -11.77 22.85
C SER A 297 -13.38 -10.26 23.09
N ALA A 298 -12.21 -9.79 23.47
CA ALA A 298 -11.81 -8.40 23.55
C ALA A 298 -10.40 -8.20 22.96
N LEU A 299 -9.97 -6.94 22.85
CA LEU A 299 -8.62 -6.58 22.44
C LEU A 299 -7.98 -5.77 23.53
N SER A 300 -6.98 -6.36 24.18
CA SER A 300 -6.10 -5.68 25.12
C SER A 300 -5.30 -4.56 24.41
N PRO A 301 -4.73 -3.59 25.15
CA PRO A 301 -3.89 -2.55 24.55
C PRO A 301 -2.67 -3.10 23.79
N ALA A 302 -2.15 -4.27 24.20
CA ALA A 302 -1.04 -4.93 23.53
C ALA A 302 -1.46 -5.54 22.19
N GLU A 303 -2.56 -6.28 22.17
CA GLU A 303 -3.13 -6.87 20.96
C GLU A 303 -3.59 -5.81 19.96
N LEU A 304 -4.21 -4.73 20.45
CA LEU A 304 -4.63 -3.61 19.61
C LEU A 304 -3.43 -2.91 18.97
N LYS A 305 -2.32 -2.77 19.72
CA LYS A 305 -1.08 -2.24 19.19
C LYS A 305 -0.45 -3.19 18.16
N ASN A 306 -0.56 -4.50 18.37
CA ASN A 306 -0.11 -5.50 17.41
C ASN A 306 -0.93 -5.44 16.10
N LEU A 307 -2.27 -5.39 16.21
CA LEU A 307 -3.20 -5.26 15.09
C LEU A 307 -2.89 -4.03 14.22
N PHE A 308 -2.64 -2.87 14.85
CA PHE A 308 -2.33 -1.64 14.15
C PHE A 308 -0.83 -1.43 13.86
N SER A 309 0.03 -2.41 14.11
CA SER A 309 1.47 -2.31 13.82
C SER A 309 1.77 -2.10 12.33
N VAL A 310 0.86 -2.54 11.45
CA VAL A 310 0.95 -2.38 10.00
C VAL A 310 0.50 -0.99 9.51
N LEU A 311 -0.07 -0.17 10.39
CA LEU A 311 -0.41 1.23 10.10
C LEU A 311 0.77 2.15 10.45
N PRO A 312 0.92 3.29 9.74
CA PRO A 312 1.98 4.25 10.03
C PRO A 312 1.78 5.02 11.36
N TYR A 313 0.57 4.99 11.93
CA TYR A 313 0.21 5.65 13.19
C TYR A 313 -0.89 4.86 13.91
N MET A 314 -1.07 5.08 15.21
CA MET A 314 -2.17 4.51 15.99
C MET A 314 -3.49 5.19 15.57
N PRO A 315 -4.44 4.51 14.90
CA PRO A 315 -5.62 5.15 14.34
C PRO A 315 -6.65 5.52 15.42
N TRP A 316 -6.64 4.79 16.54
CA TRP A 316 -7.61 4.91 17.61
C TRP A 316 -6.98 5.58 18.82
N GLY A 317 -7.46 6.79 19.13
CA GLY A 317 -7.08 7.52 20.33
C GLY A 317 -7.76 7.00 21.59
N PRO A 318 -7.45 7.58 22.76
CA PRO A 318 -8.07 7.21 24.04
C PRO A 318 -9.60 7.41 24.04
N GLU A 319 -10.12 8.28 23.18
CA GLU A 319 -11.55 8.54 23.01
C GLU A 319 -12.35 7.30 22.58
N VAL A 320 -11.72 6.35 21.87
CA VAL A 320 -12.40 5.11 21.44
C VAL A 320 -12.88 4.32 22.66
N TYR A 321 -12.08 4.27 23.72
CA TYR A 321 -12.47 3.64 24.98
C TYR A 321 -13.64 4.33 25.67
N SER A 322 -14.09 5.51 25.24
CA SER A 322 -15.29 6.17 25.75
C SER A 322 -16.50 6.03 24.81
N ASN A 323 -16.27 5.66 23.56
CA ASN A 323 -17.28 5.68 22.49
C ASN A 323 -17.87 4.30 22.18
N VAL A 324 -17.22 3.21 22.61
CA VAL A 324 -17.64 1.84 22.28
C VAL A 324 -17.83 0.94 23.50
N PRO A 325 -18.63 -0.14 23.40
CA PRO A 325 -18.75 -1.16 24.44
C PRO A 325 -17.40 -1.81 24.77
N LEU A 326 -17.11 -1.94 26.06
CA LEU A 326 -15.89 -2.60 26.57
C LEU A 326 -16.23 -3.94 27.21
N SER A 327 -15.22 -4.79 27.39
CA SER A 327 -15.29 -5.97 28.25
C SER A 327 -15.28 -5.58 29.73
N ASP A 328 -15.50 -6.56 30.61
CA ASP A 328 -15.44 -6.39 32.06
C ASP A 328 -14.06 -5.88 32.54
N ASP A 329 -12.99 -6.22 31.80
CA ASP A 329 -11.61 -5.78 32.04
C ASP A 329 -11.27 -4.41 31.40
N ASN A 330 -12.28 -3.68 30.89
CA ASN A 330 -12.15 -2.40 30.18
C ASN A 330 -11.36 -2.46 28.86
N TYR A 331 -11.32 -3.62 28.21
CA TYR A 331 -10.75 -3.78 26.86
C TYR A 331 -11.81 -3.60 25.78
N ILE A 332 -11.38 -3.34 24.54
CA ILE A 332 -12.34 -3.15 23.44
C ILE A 332 -12.96 -4.50 23.12
N SER A 333 -14.22 -4.71 23.50
CA SER A 333 -14.95 -5.94 23.20
C SER A 333 -15.07 -6.17 21.69
N GLN A 334 -15.29 -7.41 21.26
CA GLN A 334 -15.55 -7.73 19.86
C GLN A 334 -16.69 -6.89 19.26
N HIS A 335 -17.76 -6.70 20.02
CA HIS A 335 -18.86 -5.84 19.59
C HIS A 335 -18.42 -4.37 19.45
N GLY A 336 -17.65 -3.86 20.42
CA GLY A 336 -17.11 -2.50 20.39
C GLY A 336 -16.15 -2.26 19.23
N TYR A 337 -15.31 -3.23 18.90
CA TYR A 337 -14.44 -3.23 17.74
C TYR A 337 -15.25 -3.04 16.44
N PHE A 338 -16.31 -3.82 16.24
CA PHE A 338 -17.18 -3.64 15.07
C PHE A 338 -17.91 -2.30 15.06
N CYS A 339 -18.40 -1.84 16.22
CA CYS A 339 -19.03 -0.53 16.35
C CYS A 339 -18.10 0.60 15.92
N GLN A 340 -16.82 0.55 16.31
CA GLN A 340 -15.84 1.56 15.93
C GLN A 340 -15.61 1.58 14.42
N TRP A 341 -15.52 0.42 13.78
CA TRP A 341 -15.38 0.32 12.33
C TRP A 341 -16.62 0.80 11.57
N MET A 342 -17.82 0.45 12.04
CA MET A 342 -19.07 0.96 11.45
C MET A 342 -19.18 2.48 11.59
N LEU A 343 -18.78 3.04 12.73
CA LEU A 343 -18.76 4.48 12.96
C LEU A 343 -17.76 5.16 12.02
N SER A 344 -16.56 4.60 11.86
CA SER A 344 -15.54 5.11 10.93
C SER A 344 -16.06 5.10 9.49
N ALA A 345 -16.66 3.99 9.03
CA ALA A 345 -17.22 3.88 7.69
C ALA A 345 -18.38 4.86 7.43
N TYR A 346 -19.16 5.21 8.46
CA TYR A 346 -20.29 6.13 8.35
C TYR A 346 -19.85 7.61 8.37
N LEU A 347 -18.88 7.97 9.22
CA LEU A 347 -18.44 9.37 9.41
C LEU A 347 -17.35 9.79 8.42
N ASP A 348 -16.38 8.92 8.15
CA ASP A 348 -15.25 9.20 7.27
C ASP A 348 -14.84 7.93 6.51
N VAL A 349 -15.58 7.67 5.42
CA VAL A 349 -15.33 6.50 4.58
C VAL A 349 -13.94 6.49 3.95
N HIS A 350 -13.35 7.66 3.64
CA HIS A 350 -12.04 7.71 3.00
C HIS A 350 -10.94 7.27 3.97
N ARG A 351 -11.01 7.72 5.23
CA ARG A 351 -10.11 7.24 6.27
C ARG A 351 -10.32 5.76 6.59
N CYS A 352 -11.57 5.28 6.57
CA CYS A 352 -11.86 3.86 6.71
C CYS A 352 -11.22 3.03 5.59
N LEU A 353 -11.29 3.49 4.34
CA LEU A 353 -10.66 2.82 3.18
C LEU A 353 -9.13 2.81 3.28
N GLU A 354 -8.52 3.91 3.71
CA GLU A 354 -7.09 4.01 3.98
C GLU A 354 -6.65 2.94 4.99
N HIS A 355 -7.36 2.81 6.13
CA HIS A 355 -7.05 1.81 7.14
C HIS A 355 -7.24 0.38 6.62
N LEU A 356 -8.31 0.09 5.88
CA LEU A 356 -8.51 -1.21 5.23
C LEU A 356 -7.38 -1.52 4.23
N GLY A 357 -6.85 -0.52 3.54
CA GLY A 357 -5.69 -0.64 2.67
C GLY A 357 -4.44 -1.02 3.44
N HIS A 358 -4.12 -0.32 4.53
CA HIS A 358 -2.99 -0.65 5.39
C HIS A 358 -3.09 -2.06 6.01
N LEU A 359 -4.29 -2.49 6.37
CA LEU A 359 -4.54 -3.83 6.91
C LEU A 359 -4.55 -4.93 5.84
N GLY A 360 -4.43 -4.58 4.55
CA GLY A 360 -4.31 -5.55 3.46
C GLY A 360 -5.64 -6.14 2.98
N TYR A 361 -6.77 -5.47 3.19
CA TYR A 361 -8.10 -5.94 2.76
C TYR A 361 -8.14 -6.43 1.30
N PRO A 362 -7.66 -5.66 0.28
CA PRO A 362 -7.78 -6.09 -1.12
C PRO A 362 -6.99 -7.38 -1.38
N ILE A 363 -5.91 -7.57 -0.64
CA ILE A 363 -5.00 -8.71 -0.78
C ILE A 363 -5.64 -9.95 -0.17
N LEU A 364 -6.05 -9.86 1.10
CA LEU A 364 -6.58 -11.00 1.86
C LEU A 364 -7.97 -11.44 1.41
N MET A 365 -8.77 -10.52 0.87
CA MET A 365 -10.09 -10.82 0.35
C MET A 365 -10.09 -11.08 -1.16
N GLU A 366 -8.92 -11.07 -1.81
CA GLU A 366 -8.74 -11.22 -3.26
C GLU A 366 -9.65 -10.28 -4.08
N ARG A 367 -9.67 -8.99 -3.71
CA ARG A 367 -10.48 -7.94 -4.34
C ARG A 367 -9.61 -6.92 -5.05
N GLU A 368 -10.18 -6.25 -6.04
CA GLU A 368 -9.47 -5.18 -6.76
C GLU A 368 -9.22 -3.94 -5.89
N SER A 369 -10.12 -3.65 -4.94
CA SER A 369 -10.05 -2.44 -4.11
C SER A 369 -10.78 -2.62 -2.78
N GLN A 370 -10.41 -1.82 -1.78
CA GLN A 370 -11.08 -1.68 -0.49
C GLN A 370 -12.52 -1.19 -0.62
N THR A 371 -12.85 -0.51 -1.73
CA THR A 371 -14.22 -0.05 -2.01
C THR A 371 -15.24 -1.19 -2.03
N SER A 372 -14.82 -2.43 -2.33
CA SER A 372 -15.72 -3.59 -2.27
C SER A 372 -16.16 -3.96 -0.87
N ALA A 373 -15.55 -3.40 0.19
CA ALA A 373 -15.99 -3.55 1.58
C ALA A 373 -17.17 -2.64 1.94
N ILE A 374 -17.45 -1.62 1.11
CA ILE A 374 -18.38 -0.54 1.41
C ILE A 374 -19.62 -0.66 0.53
N THR A 375 -20.79 -0.45 1.13
CA THR A 375 -22.04 -0.22 0.43
C THR A 375 -22.44 1.24 0.57
N VAL A 376 -22.58 1.92 -0.57
CA VAL A 376 -23.18 3.26 -0.62
C VAL A 376 -24.70 3.08 -0.64
N THR A 377 -25.38 3.59 0.38
CA THR A 377 -26.83 3.49 0.49
C THR A 377 -27.50 4.40 -0.53
N ARG A 378 -28.76 4.11 -0.86
CA ARG A 378 -29.53 5.00 -1.74
C ARG A 378 -29.90 6.31 -1.05
N GLU A 379 -30.34 7.28 -1.86
CA GLU A 379 -30.75 8.58 -1.38
C GLU A 379 -31.88 8.49 -0.35
N LYS A 380 -31.75 9.28 0.72
CA LYS A 380 -32.73 9.34 1.81
C LYS A 380 -34.14 9.76 1.34
N ALA A 381 -34.24 10.58 0.30
CA ALA A 381 -35.52 11.01 -0.25
C ALA A 381 -36.36 9.82 -0.75
N LEU A 382 -35.72 8.84 -1.39
CA LEU A 382 -36.38 7.63 -1.88
C LEU A 382 -36.82 6.71 -0.75
N ASP A 383 -36.05 6.64 0.35
CA ASP A 383 -36.46 5.90 1.55
C ASP A 383 -37.73 6.48 2.18
N LEU A 384 -37.83 7.81 2.22
CA LEU A 384 -39.00 8.53 2.75
C LEU A 384 -40.22 8.37 1.84
N GLU A 385 -40.03 8.48 0.52
CA GLU A 385 -41.10 8.29 -0.47
C GLU A 385 -41.68 6.87 -0.38
N LYS A 386 -40.81 5.85 -0.32
CA LYS A 386 -41.22 4.44 -0.24
C LYS A 386 -41.60 4.00 1.18
N ARG A 387 -41.36 4.82 2.20
CA ARG A 387 -41.54 4.50 3.63
C ARG A 387 -40.86 3.19 4.05
N GLN A 388 -39.73 2.88 3.42
CA GLN A 388 -38.95 1.68 3.66
C GLN A 388 -37.48 2.03 3.45
N THR A 389 -36.60 1.58 4.34
CA THR A 389 -35.15 1.73 4.19
C THR A 389 -34.47 0.38 4.33
N GLN A 390 -33.30 0.25 3.70
CA GLN A 390 -32.40 -0.90 3.83
C GLN A 390 -31.13 -0.52 4.62
N ARG A 391 -31.06 0.72 5.12
CA ARG A 391 -29.96 1.19 5.96
C ARG A 391 -29.93 0.42 7.26
N THR A 392 -28.73 0.10 7.71
CA THR A 392 -28.50 -0.57 9.00
C THR A 392 -27.94 0.39 10.05
N VAL A 393 -27.33 1.49 9.61
CA VAL A 393 -26.74 2.51 10.49
C VAL A 393 -27.53 3.81 10.41
N PHE A 394 -27.88 4.37 11.56
CA PHE A 394 -28.65 5.61 11.68
C PHE A 394 -27.95 6.61 12.58
N LEU A 395 -27.88 7.88 12.16
CA LEU A 395 -27.31 8.94 12.97
C LEU A 395 -28.38 9.61 13.83
N CYS A 396 -28.28 9.45 15.14
CA CYS A 396 -29.07 10.19 16.12
C CYS A 396 -28.26 11.36 16.71
N LYS A 397 -28.78 12.59 16.62
CA LYS A 397 -28.17 13.75 17.28
C LYS A 397 -28.86 14.06 18.59
N VAL A 398 -28.11 13.96 19.70
CA VAL A 398 -28.58 14.29 21.04
C VAL A 398 -28.28 15.77 21.32
N ILE A 399 -29.33 16.56 21.58
CA ILE A 399 -29.25 18.03 21.67
C ILE A 399 -30.03 18.49 22.89
N GLY A 400 -29.43 19.38 23.68
CA GLY A 400 -30.02 19.92 24.89
C GLY A 400 -29.09 20.92 25.56
N PRO A 401 -29.62 21.79 26.43
CA PRO A 401 -28.82 22.79 27.14
C PRO A 401 -27.75 22.15 28.04
N ARG A 402 -26.83 22.97 28.57
CA ARG A 402 -25.77 22.49 29.46
C ARG A 402 -26.38 21.86 30.72
N GLY A 403 -25.77 20.78 31.22
CA GLY A 403 -26.21 20.12 32.45
C GLY A 403 -27.41 19.16 32.31
N THR A 404 -28.01 19.00 31.13
CA THR A 404 -29.17 18.10 30.94
C THR A 404 -28.84 16.60 30.85
N GLY A 405 -27.66 16.17 31.29
CA GLY A 405 -27.26 14.76 31.29
C GLY A 405 -27.06 14.10 29.92
N LYS A 406 -26.75 14.86 28.86
CA LYS A 406 -26.54 14.32 27.49
C LYS A 406 -25.43 13.26 27.45
N THR A 407 -24.33 13.53 28.15
CA THR A 407 -23.17 12.65 28.21
C THR A 407 -23.53 11.36 28.92
N ASP A 408 -24.24 11.45 30.05
CA ASP A 408 -24.68 10.27 30.80
C ASP A 408 -25.70 9.44 30.01
N PHE A 409 -26.57 10.08 29.23
CA PHE A 409 -27.48 9.39 28.32
C PHE A 409 -26.73 8.57 27.26
N LEU A 410 -25.67 9.15 26.66
CA LEU A 410 -24.83 8.42 25.70
C LEU A 410 -24.03 7.30 26.38
N ARG A 411 -23.53 7.51 27.60
CA ARG A 411 -22.79 6.49 28.38
C ARG A 411 -23.70 5.35 28.83
N ALA A 412 -24.96 5.65 29.20
CA ALA A 412 -25.96 4.66 29.55
C ALA A 412 -26.27 3.73 28.36
N PHE A 413 -26.24 4.25 27.13
CA PHE A 413 -26.36 3.44 25.92
C PHE A 413 -25.22 2.41 25.77
N LEU A 414 -24.04 2.70 26.32
CA LEU A 414 -22.89 1.80 26.38
C LEU A 414 -22.87 0.89 27.61
N GLN A 415 -23.95 0.86 28.40
CA GLN A 415 -24.09 0.06 29.63
C GLN A 415 -23.06 0.36 30.73
N ARG A 416 -22.53 1.59 30.82
CA ARG A 416 -21.56 1.98 31.85
C ARG A 416 -22.21 2.71 33.03
N SER A 417 -21.78 2.38 34.26
CA SER A 417 -22.17 3.08 35.48
C SER A 417 -21.43 4.43 35.63
N THR A 418 -22.14 5.39 36.22
CA THR A 418 -21.86 6.83 36.27
C THR A 418 -20.78 7.22 37.26
N GLU A 419 -19.50 7.10 36.93
CA GLU A 419 -18.43 7.86 37.60
C GLU A 419 -17.31 8.18 36.59
N LEU A 420 -17.26 9.43 36.07
CA LEU A 420 -16.07 10.18 35.59
C LEU A 420 -16.49 11.47 34.83
N GLU A 421 -15.64 12.49 34.95
CA GLU A 421 -15.88 13.91 34.64
C GLU A 421 -16.32 14.23 33.19
N GLU A 422 -17.10 15.31 33.05
CA GLU A 422 -17.53 15.89 31.79
C GLU A 422 -16.37 16.68 31.14
N VAL A 423 -16.10 16.45 29.85
CA VAL A 423 -15.25 17.34 29.05
C VAL A 423 -16.17 18.21 28.20
N ASP A 424 -16.15 19.51 28.50
CA ASP A 424 -16.93 20.55 27.82
C ASP A 424 -16.42 20.78 26.39
N VAL A 425 -17.34 20.73 25.42
CA VAL A 425 -17.14 21.38 24.11
C VAL A 425 -18.36 22.25 23.84
N GLU A 426 -18.24 23.55 24.15
CA GLU A 426 -19.17 24.56 23.65
C GLU A 426 -18.88 24.77 22.16
N THR A 427 -19.61 24.08 21.29
CA THR A 427 -19.65 24.38 19.85
C THR A 427 -20.95 25.10 19.53
N GLU A 428 -20.85 26.32 19.01
CA GLU A 428 -21.96 27.05 18.38
C GLU A 428 -22.58 26.18 17.27
N PHE A 429 -23.69 25.49 17.58
CA PHE A 429 -24.47 24.70 16.64
C PHE A 429 -25.31 25.61 15.71
N LEU A 430 -24.64 26.32 14.80
CA LEU A 430 -25.31 27.16 13.78
C LEU A 430 -24.65 27.06 12.39
N LYS A 431 -24.34 25.84 11.92
CA LYS A 431 -24.10 25.58 10.48
C LYS A 431 -25.07 24.52 9.96
N ALA A 432 -25.60 24.73 8.76
CA ALA A 432 -26.57 23.82 8.11
C ALA A 432 -26.01 22.39 7.92
N ALA A 433 -24.68 22.23 7.81
CA ALA A 433 -24.00 20.94 7.78
C ALA A 433 -24.17 20.14 9.09
N ASP A 434 -24.22 20.82 10.24
CA ASP A 434 -24.37 20.21 11.56
C ASP A 434 -25.83 19.88 11.91
N ALA A 435 -26.78 20.17 11.01
CA ALA A 435 -28.21 19.88 11.21
C ALA A 435 -28.65 18.51 10.67
N ALA A 436 -27.93 17.93 9.71
CA ALA A 436 -28.33 16.67 9.07
C ALA A 436 -28.19 15.47 10.04
N CYS A 437 -29.28 14.73 10.24
CA CYS A 437 -29.33 13.47 10.99
C CYS A 437 -30.56 12.65 10.58
N ASP A 438 -30.62 11.38 10.98
CA ASP A 438 -31.80 10.54 10.79
C ASP A 438 -32.86 10.82 11.85
N VAL A 439 -32.41 11.01 13.09
CA VAL A 439 -33.24 11.35 14.23
C VAL A 439 -32.55 12.44 15.05
N ALA A 440 -33.31 13.41 15.55
CA ALA A 440 -32.85 14.34 16.58
C ALA A 440 -33.51 13.98 17.91
N CYS A 441 -32.72 13.73 18.94
CA CYS A 441 -33.15 13.52 20.32
C CYS A 441 -32.97 14.83 21.08
N LEU A 442 -34.08 15.52 21.38
CA LEU A 442 -34.06 16.76 22.16
C LEU A 442 -34.22 16.42 23.64
N MET A 443 -33.19 16.71 24.44
CA MET A 443 -33.12 16.47 25.88
C MET A 443 -33.27 17.77 26.65
N TYR A 444 -34.11 17.72 27.68
CA TYR A 444 -34.29 18.80 28.64
C TYR A 444 -34.26 18.22 30.06
N ASP A 445 -33.98 19.07 31.04
CA ASP A 445 -33.92 18.71 32.45
C ASP A 445 -35.25 19.07 33.12
N VAL A 446 -35.89 18.09 33.74
CA VAL A 446 -37.19 18.27 34.42
C VAL A 446 -37.05 19.20 35.64
N SER A 447 -35.85 19.30 36.22
CA SER A 447 -35.57 20.19 37.35
C SER A 447 -35.29 21.64 36.95
N ASP A 448 -34.94 21.88 35.68
CA ASP A 448 -34.73 23.22 35.12
C ASP A 448 -35.92 23.61 34.21
N PRO A 449 -36.83 24.49 34.67
CA PRO A 449 -38.00 24.92 33.89
C PRO A 449 -37.63 25.68 32.60
N ASP A 450 -36.43 26.24 32.50
CA ASP A 450 -35.98 26.97 31.31
C ASP A 450 -35.35 26.05 30.25
N SER A 451 -34.94 24.84 30.64
CA SER A 451 -34.28 23.88 29.74
C SER A 451 -35.18 23.44 28.56
N PHE A 452 -36.50 23.35 28.78
CA PHE A 452 -37.46 22.99 27.73
C PHE A 452 -37.61 24.08 26.67
N ASN A 453 -37.47 25.36 27.04
CA ASN A 453 -37.55 26.48 26.10
C ASN A 453 -36.47 26.38 25.01
N TYR A 454 -35.30 25.86 25.36
CA TYR A 454 -34.22 25.56 24.41
C TYR A 454 -34.62 24.48 23.41
N CYS A 455 -35.18 23.36 23.85
CA CYS A 455 -35.66 22.31 22.96
C CYS A 455 -36.75 22.81 22.01
N ALA A 456 -37.69 23.61 22.53
CA ALA A 456 -38.77 24.21 21.74
C ALA A 456 -38.24 25.20 20.68
N SER A 457 -37.20 25.98 20.99
CA SER A 457 -36.60 26.91 20.03
C SER A 457 -35.90 26.16 18.89
N ILE A 458 -35.11 25.12 19.20
CA ILE A 458 -34.44 24.27 18.20
C ILE A 458 -35.45 23.52 17.32
N TYR A 459 -36.52 22.99 17.90
CA TYR A 459 -37.58 22.31 17.16
C TYR A 459 -38.28 23.25 16.14
N LYS A 460 -38.58 24.48 16.55
CA LYS A 460 -39.20 25.49 15.67
C LYS A 460 -38.29 25.88 14.51
N VAL A 461 -36.99 26.04 14.76
CA VAL A 461 -36.02 26.40 13.71
C VAL A 461 -35.84 25.26 12.69
N ARG A 462 -35.83 23.99 13.13
CA ARG A 462 -35.54 22.84 12.24
C ARG A 462 -36.72 22.34 11.41
N ASN A 463 -37.94 22.36 11.94
CA ASN A 463 -39.12 21.91 11.19
C ASN A 463 -39.49 22.81 10.00
N HIS A 464 -39.04 24.05 9.98
CA HIS A 464 -39.29 24.94 8.84
C HIS A 464 -38.38 24.66 7.63
N HIS A 465 -37.29 23.90 7.79
CA HIS A 465 -36.26 23.76 6.75
C HIS A 465 -35.75 22.34 6.45
N THR A 466 -36.12 21.29 7.20
CA THR A 466 -35.55 19.94 6.98
C THR A 466 -36.56 18.79 7.15
N CYS A 467 -36.41 17.75 6.33
CA CYS A 467 -37.23 16.53 6.34
C CYS A 467 -36.78 15.53 7.43
N THR A 468 -36.40 16.04 8.61
CA THR A 468 -35.85 15.26 9.73
C THR A 468 -36.92 14.98 10.77
N ARG A 469 -37.14 13.72 11.15
CA ARG A 469 -38.05 13.38 12.27
C ARG A 469 -37.37 13.72 13.59
N CYS A 470 -37.99 14.60 14.36
CA CYS A 470 -37.52 15.00 15.69
C CYS A 470 -38.29 14.22 16.77
N PHE A 471 -37.59 13.66 17.74
CA PHE A 471 -38.15 13.03 18.93
C PHE A 471 -37.69 13.81 20.16
N SER A 472 -38.62 14.17 21.05
CA SER A 472 -38.30 14.82 22.33
C SER A 472 -38.30 13.77 23.43
N SER A 473 -37.20 13.65 24.16
CA SER A 473 -37.07 12.75 25.31
C SER A 473 -36.83 13.58 26.57
N GLY A 474 -37.71 13.49 27.56
CA GLY A 474 -37.46 14.06 28.89
C GLY A 474 -36.56 13.12 29.67
N VAL A 475 -35.46 13.62 30.23
CA VAL A 475 -34.60 12.85 31.11
C VAL A 475 -34.74 13.41 32.52
N MET A 476 -35.13 12.53 33.44
CA MET A 476 -35.10 12.80 34.86
C MET A 476 -33.67 12.53 35.32
N CYS A 477 -32.88 13.58 35.55
CA CYS A 477 -31.69 13.41 36.38
C CYS A 477 -32.19 13.07 37.78
N ASP A 478 -31.98 11.85 38.23
CA ASP A 478 -32.17 11.46 39.63
C ASP A 478 -31.14 12.22 40.49
N LYS A 479 -31.36 13.51 40.69
CA LYS A 479 -30.82 14.25 41.83
C LYS A 479 -31.90 14.25 42.91
N LEU A 480 -31.91 13.18 43.70
CA LEU A 480 -32.49 13.14 45.04
C LEU A 480 -31.36 13.03 46.06
#